data_AF-A0A067BXS9-F1
#
_entry.id   AF-A0A067BXS9-F1
#
_cell.length_a   1.000
_cell.length_b   1.000
_cell.length_c   1.000
_cell.angle_alpha   90.00
_cell.angle_beta   90.00
_cell.angle_gamma   90.00
#
_symmetry.space_group_name_H-M   'P 1'
#
loop_
_entity.id
_entity.type
_entity.pdbx_description
1 polymer ?
#
loop_
_entity_poly.entity_id
_entity_poly.type
_entity_poly.pdbx_seq_one_letter_code
_entity_poly.pdbx_strand_id
1 'polypeptide(L)'
;MTRFFHSAVRELFEEVDLSLTSPRLSRHVDQMTRRQWRHDIVDKKATFDQLLAATKASPTYDALLPYKQLITPVTSPHRFNTWFFLAQVGAADVAEAEILPLGTELDELLWLTPDDAWSGYLDGDFNFATPQLYLLHDLRRFGSVSALMEHTKRTAHQPSEPLLAQRLPIEVHKLSSVGL
;
A
#
# COMPACT_ATOMS: atom_id res chain seq x y z
N MET A 1 -15.49 -8.36 -5.01
CA MET A 1 -14.81 -7.04 -4.92
C MET A 1 -14.73 -6.52 -3.50
N THR A 2 -15.86 -6.28 -2.81
CA THR A 2 -15.92 -5.52 -1.54
C THR A 2 -14.99 -6.01 -0.43
N ARG A 3 -14.73 -7.32 -0.33
CA ARG A 3 -13.80 -7.89 0.66
C ARG A 3 -12.37 -7.36 0.49
N PHE A 4 -11.87 -7.17 -0.74
CA PHE A 4 -10.52 -6.65 -0.97
C PHE A 4 -10.41 -5.17 -0.62
N PHE A 5 -11.46 -4.38 -0.87
CA PHE A 5 -11.52 -2.98 -0.48
C PHE A 5 -11.54 -2.85 1.05
N HIS A 6 -12.36 -3.66 1.73
CA HIS A 6 -12.40 -3.68 3.19
C HIS A 6 -11.04 -4.07 3.78
N SER A 7 -10.42 -5.14 3.28
CA SER A 7 -9.06 -5.51 3.70
C SER A 7 -8.07 -4.37 3.47
N ALA A 8 -8.06 -3.72 2.30
CA ALA A 8 -7.12 -2.64 2.03
C ALA A 8 -7.30 -1.43 2.96
N VAL A 9 -8.55 -1.02 3.27
CA VAL A 9 -8.80 0.05 4.24
C VAL A 9 -8.36 -0.35 5.65
N ARG A 10 -8.65 -1.59 6.04
CA ARG A 10 -8.31 -2.12 7.36
C ARG A 10 -6.80 -2.21 7.56
N GLU A 11 -6.07 -2.90 6.67
CA GLU A 11 -4.62 -3.08 6.78
C GLU A 11 -3.90 -1.72 6.78
N LEU A 12 -4.32 -0.78 5.93
CA LEU A 12 -3.76 0.58 5.89
C LEU A 12 -3.88 1.31 7.24
N PHE A 13 -5.00 1.12 7.95
CA PHE A 13 -5.15 1.65 9.29
C PHE A 13 -4.31 0.89 10.32
N GLU A 14 -4.37 -0.45 10.30
CA GLU A 14 -3.66 -1.31 11.25
C GLU A 14 -2.14 -1.13 11.19
N GLU A 15 -1.57 -0.93 9.99
CA GLU A 15 -0.12 -0.84 9.77
C GLU A 15 0.43 0.58 9.94
N VAL A 16 -0.29 1.62 9.50
CA VAL A 16 0.26 2.99 9.43
C VAL A 16 -0.66 4.12 9.93
N ASP A 17 -1.74 3.82 10.66
CA ASP A 17 -2.72 4.80 11.20
C ASP A 17 -3.45 5.66 10.15
N LEU A 18 -3.43 5.26 8.88
CA LEU A 18 -4.13 5.99 7.82
C LEU A 18 -5.56 5.46 7.66
N SER A 19 -6.54 6.19 8.19
CA SER A 19 -7.94 5.80 8.08
C SER A 19 -8.59 6.34 6.79
N LEU A 20 -9.02 5.45 5.87
CA LEU A 20 -9.94 5.81 4.78
C LEU A 20 -11.39 5.64 5.24
N THR A 21 -11.85 6.58 6.06
CA THR A 21 -13.18 6.58 6.67
C THR A 21 -13.86 7.93 6.57
N SER A 22 -15.18 7.93 6.73
CA SER A 22 -16.01 9.12 6.89
C SER A 22 -16.80 9.03 8.20
N PRO A 23 -16.60 9.97 9.15
CA PRO A 23 -15.47 10.91 9.20
C PRO A 23 -14.11 10.19 9.31
N ARG A 24 -13.02 10.88 8.94
CA ARG A 24 -11.64 10.38 9.12
C ARG A 24 -11.34 10.21 10.60
N LEU A 25 -10.85 9.04 11.03
CA LEU A 25 -10.61 8.73 12.45
C LEU A 25 -9.67 9.76 13.10
N SER A 26 -8.61 10.15 12.39
CA SER A 26 -7.64 11.15 12.87
C SER A 26 -8.23 12.51 13.21
N ARG A 27 -9.43 12.84 12.72
CA ARG A 27 -10.09 14.14 12.96
C ARG A 27 -10.87 14.20 14.27
N HIS A 28 -11.19 13.06 14.87
CA HIS A 28 -12.12 13.00 16.01
C HIS A 28 -11.82 11.90 17.03
N VAL A 29 -10.81 11.06 16.78
CA VAL A 29 -10.25 10.09 17.72
C VAL A 29 -8.78 10.45 17.90
N ASP A 30 -8.34 10.67 19.13
CA ASP A 30 -6.94 11.01 19.40
C ASP A 30 -5.98 9.85 19.07
N GLN A 31 -4.72 10.17 18.79
CA GLN A 31 -3.73 9.19 18.35
C GLN A 31 -3.49 8.07 19.37
N MET A 32 -3.52 8.36 20.67
CA MET A 32 -3.33 7.33 21.71
C MET A 32 -4.48 6.31 21.70
N THR A 33 -5.72 6.78 21.56
CA THR A 33 -6.89 5.91 21.42
C THR A 33 -6.83 5.09 20.13
N ARG A 34 -6.45 5.68 18.98
CA ARG A 34 -6.27 4.95 17.72
C ARG A 34 -5.20 3.87 17.83
N ARG A 35 -4.07 4.18 18.46
CA ARG A 35 -2.99 3.22 18.73
C ARG A 35 -3.46 2.04 19.57
N GLN A 36 -4.25 2.28 20.61
CA GLN A 36 -4.83 1.21 21.43
C GLN A 36 -5.75 0.30 20.60
N TRP A 37 -6.64 0.89 19.79
CA TRP A 37 -7.48 0.11 18.88
C TRP A 37 -6.67 -0.74 17.92
N ARG A 38 -5.60 -0.19 17.33
CA ARG A 38 -4.71 -0.94 16.45
C ARG A 38 -4.03 -2.11 17.16
N HIS A 39 -3.53 -1.90 18.39
CA HIS A 39 -3.01 -2.99 19.22
C HIS A 39 -4.04 -4.08 19.47
N ASP A 40 -5.26 -3.71 19.88
CA ASP A 40 -6.30 -4.69 20.18
C ASP A 40 -6.78 -5.45 18.94
N ILE A 41 -6.74 -4.82 17.76
CA ILE A 41 -7.08 -5.48 16.50
C ILE A 41 -5.98 -6.47 16.09
N VAL A 42 -4.70 -6.07 16.15
CA VAL A 42 -3.55 -6.96 15.87
C VAL A 42 -3.55 -8.17 16.80
N ASP A 43 -3.82 -7.95 18.10
CA ASP A 43 -3.94 -9.00 19.11
C ASP A 43 -5.24 -9.81 19.04
N LYS A 44 -6.12 -9.53 18.08
CA LYS A 44 -7.43 -10.17 17.89
C LYS A 44 -8.37 -10.05 19.10
N LYS A 45 -8.18 -9.03 19.94
CA LYS A 45 -9.03 -8.64 21.07
C LYS A 45 -10.22 -7.79 20.63
N ALA A 46 -10.06 -7.07 19.52
CA ALA A 46 -11.10 -6.29 18.88
C ALA A 46 -11.10 -6.50 17.36
N THR A 47 -12.11 -6.00 16.68
CA THR A 47 -12.18 -5.98 15.21
C THR A 47 -12.23 -4.55 14.69
N PHE A 48 -11.81 -4.38 13.44
CA PHE A 48 -11.94 -3.09 12.74
C PHE A 48 -13.41 -2.61 12.66
N ASP A 49 -14.37 -3.53 12.47
CA ASP A 49 -15.79 -3.18 12.48
C ASP A 49 -16.28 -2.68 13.85
N GLN A 50 -15.74 -3.22 14.95
CA GLN A 50 -16.04 -2.72 16.30
C GLN A 50 -15.51 -1.30 16.52
N LEU A 51 -14.29 -1.01 16.04
CA LEU A 51 -13.74 0.34 16.03
C LEU A 51 -14.64 1.30 15.25
N LEU A 52 -15.04 0.92 14.03
CA LEU A 52 -15.90 1.75 13.17
C LEU A 52 -17.26 2.04 13.86
N ALA A 53 -17.87 1.02 14.47
CA ALA A 53 -19.11 1.18 15.22
C ALA A 53 -18.95 2.10 16.44
N ALA A 54 -17.89 1.92 17.22
CA ALA A 54 -17.62 2.72 18.42
C ALA A 54 -17.36 4.20 18.11
N THR A 55 -16.69 4.47 16.99
CA THR A 55 -16.32 5.83 16.55
C THR A 55 -17.35 6.47 15.62
N LYS A 56 -18.41 5.73 15.25
CA LYS A 56 -19.45 6.14 14.28
C LYS A 56 -18.83 6.55 12.93
N ALA A 57 -17.77 5.85 12.54
CA ALA A 57 -17.11 6.01 11.26
C ALA A 57 -17.56 4.91 10.29
N SER A 58 -17.53 5.20 8.99
CA SER A 58 -17.78 4.22 7.94
C SER A 58 -16.64 4.23 6.93
N PRO A 59 -16.23 3.07 6.38
CA PRO A 59 -15.14 3.01 5.43
C PRO A 59 -15.54 3.63 4.09
N THR A 60 -14.63 4.38 3.47
CA THR A 60 -14.84 5.04 2.17
C THR A 60 -14.15 4.24 1.07
N TYR A 61 -14.81 3.19 0.58
CA TYR A 61 -14.22 2.31 -0.46
C TYR A 61 -14.02 3.00 -1.81
N ASP A 62 -14.79 4.05 -2.09
CA ASP A 62 -14.65 4.93 -3.24
C ASP A 62 -13.35 5.76 -3.22
N ALA A 63 -12.71 5.90 -2.06
CA ALA A 63 -11.38 6.49 -1.94
C ALA A 63 -10.26 5.56 -2.45
N LEU A 64 -10.56 4.26 -2.65
CA LEU A 64 -9.64 3.30 -3.23
C LEU A 64 -9.93 3.12 -4.72
N LEU A 65 -8.89 3.28 -5.52
CA LEU A 65 -8.94 3.02 -6.95
C LEU A 65 -8.18 1.71 -7.26
N PRO A 66 -8.83 0.67 -7.80
CA PRO A 66 -8.13 -0.54 -8.23
C PRO A 66 -7.06 -0.21 -9.26
N TYR A 67 -5.83 -0.68 -9.03
CA TYR A 67 -4.69 -0.36 -9.87
C TYR A 67 -4.16 -1.58 -10.61
N LYS A 68 -3.76 -2.63 -9.88
CA LYS A 68 -3.22 -3.86 -10.47
C LYS A 68 -3.67 -5.08 -9.68
N GLN A 69 -3.74 -6.22 -10.37
CA GLN A 69 -3.85 -7.54 -9.75
C GLN A 69 -2.60 -8.32 -10.10
N LEU A 70 -1.84 -8.73 -9.09
CA LEU A 70 -0.61 -9.50 -9.24
C LEU A 70 -0.82 -10.89 -8.66
N ILE A 71 -0.53 -11.92 -9.47
CA ILE A 71 -0.62 -13.30 -9.05
C ILE A 71 0.78 -13.88 -9.00
N THR A 72 1.15 -14.41 -7.83
CA THR A 72 2.44 -15.07 -7.68
C THR A 72 2.51 -16.31 -8.59
N PRO A 73 3.64 -16.52 -9.29
CA PRO A 73 3.85 -17.65 -10.19
C PRO A 73 3.54 -19.01 -9.56
N VAL A 74 3.12 -19.96 -10.38
CA VAL A 74 2.82 -21.34 -9.92
C VAL A 74 4.04 -22.06 -9.34
N THR A 75 5.24 -21.66 -9.73
CA THR A 75 6.51 -22.22 -9.26
C THR A 75 6.97 -21.68 -7.91
N SER A 76 6.32 -20.63 -7.38
CA SER A 76 6.67 -20.05 -6.09
C SER A 76 6.19 -20.95 -4.94
N PRO A 77 6.99 -21.15 -3.87
CA PRO A 77 6.60 -21.96 -2.71
C PRO A 77 5.37 -21.41 -1.99
N HIS A 78 5.18 -20.08 -2.02
CA HIS A 78 4.00 -19.39 -1.52
C HIS A 78 3.34 -18.60 -2.64
N ARG A 79 2.01 -18.67 -2.73
CA ARG A 79 1.25 -18.04 -3.80
C ARG A 79 0.16 -17.12 -3.28
N PHE A 80 0.14 -15.92 -3.82
CA PHE A 80 -0.85 -14.90 -3.51
C PHE A 80 -1.54 -14.42 -4.78
N ASN A 81 -2.79 -14.00 -4.62
CA ASN A 81 -3.55 -13.28 -5.64
C ASN A 81 -3.94 -11.94 -5.03
N THR A 82 -3.11 -10.93 -5.28
CA THR A 82 -3.14 -9.68 -4.54
C THR A 82 -3.67 -8.56 -5.43
N TRP A 83 -4.67 -7.85 -4.93
CA TRP A 83 -5.17 -6.62 -5.51
C TRP A 83 -4.45 -5.43 -4.87
N PHE A 84 -3.91 -4.57 -5.72
CA PHE A 84 -3.28 -3.31 -5.32
C PHE A 84 -4.20 -2.16 -5.68
N PHE A 85 -4.26 -1.18 -4.77
CA PHE A 85 -5.12 -0.01 -4.87
C PHE A 85 -4.28 1.25 -4.75
N LEU A 86 -4.77 2.33 -5.36
CA LEU A 86 -4.28 3.68 -5.13
C LEU A 86 -5.27 4.43 -4.24
N ALA A 87 -4.75 5.14 -3.25
CA ALA A 87 -5.50 6.08 -2.44
C ALA A 87 -4.74 7.40 -2.40
N GLN A 88 -5.47 8.51 -2.54
CA GLN A 88 -4.90 9.83 -2.30
C GLN A 88 -5.19 10.24 -0.86
N VAL A 89 -4.13 10.57 -0.11
CA VAL A 89 -4.21 11.04 1.28
C VAL A 89 -3.71 12.48 1.37
N GLY A 90 -4.29 13.27 2.28
CA GLY A 90 -3.90 14.66 2.49
C GLY A 90 -2.67 14.78 3.39
N ALA A 91 -1.96 15.91 3.31
CA ALA A 91 -0.78 16.17 4.16
C ALA A 91 -1.10 16.06 5.67
N ALA A 92 -2.31 16.43 6.08
CA ALA A 92 -2.72 16.32 7.47
C ALA A 92 -3.08 14.88 7.89
N ASP A 93 -3.31 13.95 6.96
CA ASP A 93 -3.41 12.52 7.29
C ASP A 93 -2.00 11.91 7.35
N VAL A 94 -1.11 12.32 6.44
CA VAL A 94 0.31 11.93 6.44
C VAL A 94 1.02 12.31 7.74
N ALA A 95 0.73 13.50 8.28
CA ALA A 95 1.32 13.96 9.55
C ALA A 95 0.89 13.13 10.77
N GLU A 96 -0.24 12.43 10.68
CA GLU A 96 -0.78 11.57 11.74
C GLU A 96 -0.34 10.10 11.59
N ALA A 97 0.20 9.73 10.43
CA ALA A 97 0.57 8.36 10.10
C ALA A 97 1.72 7.88 11.00
N GLU A 98 1.55 6.68 11.57
CA GLU A 98 2.55 6.07 12.43
C GLU A 98 2.47 4.54 12.36
N ILE A 99 3.61 3.88 12.54
CA ILE A 99 3.63 2.44 12.84
C ILE A 99 3.37 2.20 14.32
N LEU A 100 2.99 0.97 14.69
CA LEU A 100 2.91 0.61 16.10
C LEU A 100 4.33 0.56 16.70
N PRO A 101 4.56 1.15 17.89
CA PRO A 101 5.91 1.28 18.44
C PRO A 101 6.54 -0.04 18.90
N LEU A 102 5.74 -1.09 19.16
CA LEU A 102 6.22 -2.41 19.59
C LEU A 102 5.27 -3.51 19.09
N GLY A 103 5.81 -4.63 18.60
CA GLY A 103 5.06 -5.87 18.37
C GLY A 103 4.47 -6.06 16.97
N THR A 104 4.85 -5.24 15.98
CA THR A 104 4.50 -5.42 14.56
C THR A 104 5.70 -5.79 13.70
N GLU A 105 5.45 -6.25 12.47
CA GLU A 105 6.48 -6.55 11.47
C GLU A 105 7.14 -5.30 10.85
N LEU A 106 6.73 -4.10 11.26
CA LEU A 106 7.17 -2.82 10.72
C LEU A 106 8.08 -2.09 11.71
N ASP A 107 9.24 -1.66 11.23
CA ASP A 107 10.24 -0.91 12.02
C ASP A 107 10.34 0.57 11.62
N GLU A 108 10.02 0.91 10.36
CA GLU A 108 10.11 2.27 9.82
C GLU A 108 8.96 2.60 8.87
N LEU A 109 8.61 3.89 8.78
CA LEU A 109 7.65 4.44 7.81
C LEU A 109 8.25 5.63 7.08
N LEU A 110 8.39 5.49 5.77
CA LEU A 110 8.98 6.50 4.89
C LEU A 110 8.02 6.89 3.77
N TRP A 111 8.02 8.17 3.41
CA TRP A 111 7.33 8.69 2.23
C TRP A 111 8.36 9.01 1.16
N LEU A 112 8.44 8.16 0.13
CA LEU A 112 9.40 8.28 -0.96
C LEU A 112 8.69 8.56 -2.28
N THR A 113 9.37 9.25 -3.19
CA THR A 113 8.94 9.23 -4.59
C THR A 113 9.25 7.85 -5.21
N PRO A 114 8.55 7.44 -6.29
CA PRO A 114 8.87 6.20 -6.97
C PRO A 114 10.32 6.12 -7.47
N ASP A 115 10.91 7.25 -7.87
CA ASP A 115 12.31 7.32 -8.31
C ASP A 115 13.30 7.21 -7.16
N ASP A 116 13.03 7.81 -6.00
CA ASP A 116 13.88 7.68 -4.81
C ASP A 116 13.89 6.24 -4.31
N ALA A 117 12.70 5.61 -4.20
CA ALA A 117 12.57 4.21 -3.78
C ALA A 117 13.29 3.26 -4.77
N TRP A 118 13.20 3.53 -6.07
CA TRP A 118 13.90 2.74 -7.09
C TRP A 118 15.43 2.93 -7.03
N SER A 119 15.90 4.16 -6.84
CA SER A 119 17.32 4.45 -6.73
C SER A 119 17.91 3.78 -5.49
N GLY A 120 17.26 3.90 -4.33
CA GLY A 120 17.67 3.20 -3.11
C GLY A 120 17.64 1.67 -3.24
N TYR A 121 16.74 1.11 -4.05
CA TYR A 121 16.80 -0.32 -4.39
C TYR A 121 18.04 -0.69 -5.23
N LEU A 122 18.38 0.12 -6.23
CA LEU A 122 19.56 -0.11 -7.08
C LEU A 122 20.87 0.04 -6.29
N ASP A 123 20.91 0.97 -5.34
CA ASP A 123 22.06 1.25 -4.49
C ASP A 123 22.18 0.25 -3.32
N GLY A 124 21.14 -0.55 -3.08
CA GLY A 124 21.11 -1.59 -2.04
C GLY A 124 20.64 -1.11 -0.66
N ASP A 125 20.19 0.15 -0.56
CA ASP A 125 19.63 0.74 0.66
C ASP A 125 18.24 0.17 1.01
N PHE A 126 17.46 -0.22 -0.01
CA PHE A 126 16.14 -0.82 0.15
C PHE A 126 16.04 -2.19 -0.50
N ASN A 127 15.29 -3.08 0.15
CA ASN A 127 14.90 -4.37 -0.44
C ASN A 127 13.39 -4.42 -0.59
N PHE A 128 12.91 -4.81 -1.77
CA PHE A 128 11.49 -4.87 -2.09
C PHE A 128 11.12 -6.27 -2.59
N ALA A 129 9.93 -6.72 -2.20
CA ALA A 129 9.34 -7.92 -2.79
C ALA A 129 9.04 -7.67 -4.28
N THR A 130 9.11 -8.72 -5.09
CA THR A 130 8.92 -8.60 -6.54
C THR A 130 7.66 -7.81 -6.94
N PRO A 131 6.47 -8.02 -6.34
CA PRO A 131 5.29 -7.21 -6.66
C PRO A 131 5.48 -5.70 -6.42
N GLN A 132 6.18 -5.30 -5.35
CA GLN A 132 6.46 -3.90 -5.06
C GLN A 132 7.37 -3.29 -6.11
N LEU A 133 8.40 -4.01 -6.56
CA LEU A 133 9.28 -3.55 -7.63
C LEU A 133 8.53 -3.33 -8.96
N TYR A 134 7.58 -4.21 -9.32
CA TYR A 134 6.75 -4.00 -10.51
C TYR A 134 5.90 -2.75 -10.40
N LEU A 135 5.33 -2.50 -9.22
CA LEU A 135 4.54 -1.31 -8.95
C LEU A 135 5.41 -0.05 -9.02
N LEU A 136 6.59 -0.04 -8.38
CA LEU A 136 7.53 1.08 -8.46
C LEU A 136 7.92 1.38 -9.90
N HIS A 137 8.30 0.36 -10.67
CA HIS A 137 8.62 0.53 -12.09
C HIS A 137 7.44 1.10 -12.90
N ASP A 138 6.21 0.64 -12.68
CA ASP A 138 5.03 1.17 -13.38
C ASP A 138 4.69 2.61 -12.93
N LEU A 139 4.82 2.91 -11.63
CA LEU A 139 4.56 4.23 -11.05
C LEU A 139 5.52 5.30 -11.59
N ARG A 140 6.79 4.96 -11.80
CA ARG A 140 7.82 5.85 -12.39
C ARG A 140 7.48 6.36 -13.80
N ARG A 141 6.54 5.72 -14.50
CA ARG A 141 6.09 6.14 -15.84
C ARG A 141 5.20 7.39 -15.80
N PHE A 142 4.77 7.82 -14.61
CA PHE A 142 3.86 8.95 -14.44
C PHE A 142 4.60 10.15 -13.84
N GLY A 143 4.58 11.28 -14.56
CA GLY A 143 5.20 12.53 -14.08
C GLY A 143 4.41 13.28 -13.01
N SER A 144 3.22 12.80 -12.60
CA SER A 144 2.45 13.39 -11.51
C SER A 144 1.40 12.42 -10.96
N VAL A 145 0.96 12.68 -9.72
CA VAL A 145 -0.17 11.97 -9.10
C VAL A 145 -1.46 12.13 -9.91
N SER A 146 -1.72 13.31 -10.49
CA SER A 146 -2.92 13.52 -11.34
C SER A 146 -2.90 12.62 -12.55
N ALA A 147 -1.77 12.56 -13.26
CA ALA A 147 -1.62 11.72 -14.45
C ALA A 147 -1.79 10.22 -14.11
N LEU A 148 -1.23 9.77 -12.99
CA LEU A 148 -1.41 8.41 -12.48
C LEU A 148 -2.89 8.10 -12.18
N MET A 149 -3.57 8.99 -11.46
CA MET A 149 -4.97 8.79 -11.06
C MET A 149 -5.91 8.83 -12.27
N GLU A 150 -5.70 9.75 -13.22
CA GLU A 150 -6.46 9.84 -14.47
C GLU A 150 -6.24 8.63 -15.37
N HIS A 151 -5.00 8.15 -15.50
CA HIS A 151 -4.70 6.92 -16.21
C HIS A 151 -5.43 5.74 -15.57
N THR A 152 -5.28 5.58 -14.25
CA THR A 152 -5.86 4.44 -13.53
C THR A 152 -7.38 4.45 -13.59
N LYS A 153 -8.04 5.62 -13.47
CA LYS A 153 -9.52 5.70 -13.61
C LYS A 153 -10.00 5.20 -14.97
N ARG A 154 -9.23 5.44 -16.05
CA ARG A 154 -9.55 4.97 -17.40
C ARG A 154 -9.33 3.45 -17.54
N THR A 155 -8.35 2.88 -16.85
CA THR A 155 -7.95 1.47 -17.02
C THR A 155 -8.49 0.53 -15.95
N ALA A 156 -9.01 1.04 -14.82
CA ALA A 156 -9.45 0.24 -13.67
C ALA A 156 -10.54 -0.80 -13.98
N HIS A 157 -11.26 -0.64 -15.09
CA HIS A 157 -12.31 -1.55 -15.56
C HIS A 157 -11.81 -2.59 -16.58
N GLN A 158 -10.56 -2.46 -17.05
CA GLN A 158 -9.98 -3.42 -17.98
C GLN A 158 -9.32 -4.54 -17.17
N PRO A 159 -9.72 -5.80 -17.38
CA PRO A 159 -8.98 -6.91 -16.83
C PRO A 159 -7.58 -6.90 -17.47
N SER A 160 -6.57 -6.44 -16.73
CA SER A 160 -5.19 -6.72 -17.11
C SER A 160 -4.94 -8.19 -16.84
N GLU A 161 -4.36 -8.93 -17.79
CA GLU A 161 -3.83 -10.25 -17.47
C GLU A 161 -2.95 -10.14 -16.21
N PRO A 162 -3.17 -11.00 -15.19
CA PRO A 162 -2.40 -10.90 -13.97
C PRO A 162 -0.92 -10.99 -14.29
N LEU A 163 -0.17 -9.95 -13.93
CA LEU A 163 1.25 -9.94 -14.21
C LEU A 163 1.91 -10.99 -13.31
N LEU A 164 2.53 -11.99 -13.94
CA LEU A 164 3.36 -12.96 -13.25
C LEU A 164 4.66 -12.26 -12.88
N ALA A 165 4.79 -11.95 -11.60
CA ALA A 165 5.97 -11.29 -11.07
C ALA A 165 7.17 -12.27 -11.02
N GLN A 166 7.76 -12.60 -12.18
CA GLN A 166 8.87 -13.57 -12.28
C GLN A 166 10.23 -12.89 -12.40
N ARG A 167 10.31 -11.77 -13.13
CA ARG A 167 11.49 -10.90 -13.27
C ARG A 167 10.99 -9.53 -13.73
N LEU A 168 11.41 -8.47 -13.04
CA LEU A 168 11.24 -7.10 -13.55
C LEU A 168 11.63 -7.06 -15.04
N PRO A 169 10.97 -6.28 -15.90
CA PRO A 169 11.56 -5.91 -17.17
C PRO A 169 12.90 -5.24 -16.84
N ILE A 170 14.00 -5.95 -17.05
CA ILE A 170 15.35 -5.42 -16.83
C ILE A 170 15.47 -4.27 -17.83
N GLU A 171 15.46 -3.02 -17.35
CA GLU A 171 15.98 -1.92 -18.14
C GLU A 171 17.44 -2.26 -18.43
N VAL A 172 17.75 -2.48 -19.71
CA VAL A 172 19.08 -2.89 -20.17
C VAL A 172 20.03 -1.69 -20.09
N HIS A 173 20.19 -1.05 -18.94
CA HIS A 173 21.16 0.02 -18.75
C HIS A 173 22.03 -0.28 -17.52
N LYS A 174 23.32 -0.47 -17.80
CA LYS A 174 24.45 -0.86 -16.92
C LYS A 174 24.63 -2.36 -16.62
N LEU A 175 24.70 -3.18 -17.68
CA LEU A 175 25.64 -4.31 -17.70
C LEU A 175 26.93 -3.86 -18.39
N SER A 176 27.71 -3.00 -17.73
CA SER A 176 29.05 -2.64 -18.21
C SER A 176 29.92 -2.05 -17.10
N SER A 177 30.07 -2.74 -15.97
CA SER A 177 31.21 -2.52 -15.05
C SER A 177 31.23 -3.51 -13.88
N VAL A 178 31.16 -4.81 -14.13
CA VAL A 178 31.87 -5.77 -13.29
C VAL A 178 32.57 -6.72 -14.24
N GLY A 179 33.85 -6.43 -14.49
CA GLY A 179 34.73 -7.32 -15.22
C GLY A 179 35.17 -8.47 -14.33
N LEU A 180 35.19 -9.66 -14.93
CA LEU A 180 35.81 -10.93 -14.53
C LEU A 180 35.42 -11.52 -13.17
#